data_AF-A0A9D8B0X4-F1
#
_entry.id   AF-A0A9D8B0X4-F1
#
_cell.length_a   1.000
_cell.length_b   1.000
_cell.length_c   1.000
_cell.angle_alpha   90.00
_cell.angle_beta   90.00
_cell.angle_gamma   90.00
#
_symmetry.space_group_name_H-M   'P 1'
#
loop_
_entity.id
_entity.type
_entity.pdbx_description
1 polymer ?
#
loop_
_entity_poly.entity_id
_entity_poly.type
_entity_poly.pdbx_seq_one_letter_code
_entity_poly.pdbx_strand_id
1 'polypeptide(L)'
;MKMKAPNFRTEDAERQYWATHSAAEFIDALPAVEIEIVAPRRRRERIALSADALRAIKTIARHRKMPYQRLMQTWLLERLQTETLGVTAR
;
A
#
# COMPACT_ATOMS: atom_id res chain seq x y z
N MET A 1 -6.04 15.32 35.23
CA MET A 1 -4.80 16.10 35.50
C MET A 1 -3.89 15.88 34.30
N LYS A 2 -3.42 16.94 33.61
CA LYS A 2 -2.56 16.79 32.42
C LYS A 2 -1.15 16.39 32.86
N MET A 3 -0.69 15.18 32.52
CA MET A 3 0.68 14.75 32.79
C MET A 3 1.59 15.36 31.72
N LYS A 4 2.61 16.13 32.14
CA LYS A 4 3.62 16.67 31.23
C LYS A 4 4.63 15.59 30.90
N ALA A 5 5.11 15.55 29.66
CA ALA A 5 6.21 14.66 29.28
C ALA A 5 7.45 14.97 30.15
N PRO A 6 8.11 13.94 30.71
CA PRO A 6 9.32 14.12 31.51
C PRO A 6 10.51 14.56 30.66
N ASN A 7 11.31 15.50 31.17
CA ASN A 7 12.57 15.90 30.55
C ASN A 7 13.69 15.01 31.09
N PHE A 8 14.27 14.17 30.24
CA PHE A 8 15.44 13.36 30.60
C PHE A 8 16.74 14.04 30.20
N ARG A 9 17.75 13.93 31.07
CA ARG A 9 19.10 14.46 30.82
C ARG A 9 20.02 13.45 30.12
N THR A 10 19.67 12.16 30.19
CA THR A 10 20.46 11.05 29.63
C THR A 10 19.53 9.95 29.08
N GLU A 11 19.96 9.28 28.02
CA GLU A 11 19.20 8.19 27.39
C GLU A 11 18.94 7.00 28.32
N ASP A 12 19.88 6.70 29.24
CA ASP A 12 19.68 5.62 30.23
C ASP A 12 18.56 5.91 31.22
N ALA A 13 18.40 7.18 31.62
CA ALA A 13 17.30 7.59 32.50
C ALA A 13 15.95 7.48 31.78
N GLU A 14 15.92 7.79 30.48
CA GLU A 14 14.75 7.63 29.63
C GLU A 14 14.36 6.14 29.49
N ARG A 15 15.32 5.26 29.18
CA ARG A 15 15.08 3.82 29.08
C ARG A 15 14.52 3.23 30.38
N GLN A 16 15.11 3.58 31.52
CA GLN A 16 14.66 3.07 32.82
C GLN A 16 13.26 3.57 33.18
N TYR A 17 12.93 4.81 32.80
CA TYR A 17 11.60 5.37 33.02
C TYR A 17 10.53 4.67 32.17
N TRP A 18 10.75 4.54 30.86
CA TRP A 18 9.80 3.88 29.95
C TRP A 18 9.71 2.36 30.14
N ALA A 19 10.70 1.74 30.78
CA ALA A 19 10.60 0.33 31.19
C ALA A 19 9.53 0.10 32.29
N THR A 20 9.19 1.14 33.05
CA THR A 20 8.27 1.06 34.18
C THR A 20 6.96 1.82 33.93
N HIS A 21 6.96 2.84 33.07
CA HIS A 21 5.81 3.70 32.80
C HIS A 21 5.22 3.44 31.41
N SER A 22 3.89 3.36 31.33
CA SER A 22 3.19 3.18 30.05
C SER A 22 3.18 4.48 29.25
N ALA A 23 3.58 4.41 27.98
CA ALA A 23 3.48 5.53 27.04
C ALA A 23 2.02 5.99 26.81
N ALA A 24 1.03 5.15 27.14
CA ALA A 24 -0.39 5.48 27.02
C ALA A 24 -0.82 6.63 27.94
N GLU A 25 -0.16 6.81 29.09
CA GLU A 25 -0.47 7.87 30.07
C GLU A 25 -0.07 9.26 29.58
N PHE A 26 0.74 9.34 28.52
CA PHE A 26 1.25 10.58 27.95
C PHE A 26 0.69 10.89 26.56
N ILE A 27 -0.27 10.11 26.05
CA ILE A 27 -0.87 10.31 24.72
C ILE A 27 -1.46 11.72 24.58
N ASP A 28 -2.11 12.24 25.63
CA ASP A 28 -2.69 13.60 25.64
C ASP A 28 -1.64 14.72 25.64
N ALA A 29 -0.37 14.41 25.94
CA ALA A 29 0.75 15.33 25.95
C ALA A 29 1.62 15.25 24.69
N LEU A 30 1.39 14.26 23.83
CA LEU A 30 2.09 14.14 22.55
C LEU A 30 1.53 15.13 21.53
N PRO A 31 2.40 15.79 20.73
CA PRO A 31 1.93 16.62 19.64
C PRO A 31 1.16 15.76 18.62
N ALA A 32 0.02 16.26 18.15
CA ALA A 32 -0.72 15.63 17.08
C ALA A 32 0.16 15.55 15.83
N VAL A 33 0.44 14.34 15.36
CA VAL A 33 1.12 14.12 14.09
C VAL A 33 0.06 14.06 13.01
N GLU A 34 0.03 15.05 12.12
CA GLU A 34 -0.78 14.98 10.91
C GLU A 34 -0.16 13.98 9.95
N ILE A 35 -0.77 12.80 9.85
CA ILE A 35 -0.39 11.79 8.86
C ILE A 35 -1.29 12.00 7.65
N GLU A 36 -0.72 12.47 6.54
CA GLU A 36 -1.45 12.53 5.27
C GLU A 36 -1.60 11.12 4.69
N ILE A 37 -2.75 10.50 4.92
CA ILE A 37 -3.10 9.21 4.30
C ILE A 37 -3.51 9.50 2.85
N VAL A 38 -2.53 9.51 1.94
CA VAL A 38 -2.81 9.61 0.50
C VAL A 38 -3.44 8.30 0.05
N ALA A 39 -4.76 8.30 -0.15
CA ALA A 39 -5.44 7.15 -0.74
C ALA A 39 -4.86 6.86 -2.13
N PRO A 40 -4.57 5.60 -2.48
CA PRO A 40 -4.05 5.27 -3.80
C PRO A 40 -5.03 5.73 -4.87
N ARG A 41 -4.62 6.70 -5.69
CA ARG A 41 -5.44 7.28 -6.75
C ARG A 41 -5.68 6.22 -7.82
N ARG A 42 -6.85 5.55 -7.79
CA ARG A 42 -7.25 4.58 -8.82
C ARG A 42 -7.94 5.31 -9.98
N ARG A 43 -7.25 5.52 -11.09
CA ARG A 43 -7.86 6.00 -12.34
C ARG A 43 -8.54 4.83 -13.06
N ARG A 44 -9.82 4.96 -13.40
CA ARG A 44 -10.56 3.96 -14.18
C ARG A 44 -10.55 4.35 -15.65
N GLU A 45 -9.76 3.66 -16.44
CA GLU A 45 -9.83 3.75 -17.90
C GLU A 45 -10.85 2.77 -18.46
N ARG A 46 -11.53 3.17 -19.55
CA ARG A 46 -12.42 2.29 -20.30
C ARG A 46 -11.70 1.84 -21.57
N ILE A 47 -11.65 0.54 -21.80
CA ILE A 47 -11.08 -0.06 -23.01
C ILE A 47 -12.20 -0.79 -23.77
N ALA A 48 -12.17 -0.71 -25.10
CA ALA A 48 -13.07 -1.49 -25.95
C ALA A 48 -12.53 -2.92 -26.07
N LEU A 49 -13.41 -3.91 -25.87
CA LEU A 49 -13.09 -5.32 -25.99
C LEU A 49 -14.29 -6.06 -26.58
N SER A 50 -14.05 -7.05 -27.44
CA SER A 50 -15.13 -7.89 -27.96
C SER A 50 -15.77 -8.72 -26.84
N ALA A 51 -17.07 -9.02 -26.99
CA ALA A 51 -17.80 -9.83 -26.02
C ALA A 51 -17.18 -11.24 -25.86
N ASP A 52 -16.68 -11.81 -26.95
CA ASP A 52 -16.05 -13.13 -26.96
C ASP A 52 -14.73 -13.16 -26.20
N ALA A 53 -13.89 -12.13 -26.40
CA ALA A 53 -12.65 -12.00 -25.65
C ALA A 53 -12.93 -11.84 -24.15
N LEU A 54 -13.91 -11.01 -23.77
CA LEU A 54 -14.29 -10.86 -22.36
C LEU A 54 -14.77 -12.19 -21.75
N ARG A 55 -15.58 -12.96 -22.48
CA ARG A 55 -16.03 -14.29 -22.05
C ARG A 55 -14.86 -15.25 -21.84
N ALA A 56 -13.94 -15.32 -22.80
CA ALA A 56 -12.76 -16.17 -22.71
C ALA A 56 -11.88 -15.80 -21.49
N ILE A 57 -11.61 -14.51 -21.28
CA ILE A 57 -10.83 -14.01 -20.15
C ILE A 57 -11.48 -14.41 -18.81
N LYS A 58 -12.81 -14.24 -18.69
CA LYS A 58 -13.54 -14.61 -17.47
C LYS A 58 -13.44 -16.11 -17.18
N THR A 59 -13.53 -16.96 -18.20
CA THR A 59 -13.36 -18.40 -18.05
C THR A 59 -11.95 -18.73 -17.55
N ILE A 60 -10.91 -18.17 -18.16
CA ILE A 60 -9.51 -18.41 -17.76
C ILE A 60 -9.25 -17.91 -16.34
N ALA A 61 -9.76 -16.73 -15.99
CA ALA A 61 -9.64 -16.15 -14.66
C ALA A 61 -10.25 -17.05 -13.57
N ARG A 62 -11.43 -17.62 -13.84
CA ARG A 62 -12.07 -18.60 -12.95
C ARG A 62 -11.20 -19.83 -12.74
N HIS A 63 -10.63 -20.40 -13.80
CA HIS A 63 -9.72 -21.55 -13.69
C HIS A 63 -8.46 -21.23 -12.88
N ARG A 64 -7.93 -20.02 -13.02
CA ARG A 64 -6.76 -19.54 -12.28
C ARG A 64 -7.09 -19.04 -10.86
N LYS A 65 -8.35 -19.14 -10.41
CA LYS A 65 -8.83 -18.61 -9.12
C LYS A 65 -8.43 -17.13 -8.91
N MET A 66 -8.50 -16.33 -9.97
CA MET A 66 -8.09 -14.93 -9.97
C MET A 66 -9.22 -14.03 -10.49
N PRO A 67 -9.38 -12.80 -10.00
CA PRO A 67 -10.29 -11.83 -10.61
C PRO A 67 -9.87 -11.52 -12.06
N TYR A 68 -10.82 -11.49 -13.00
CA TYR A 68 -10.53 -11.25 -14.42
C TYR A 68 -9.82 -9.91 -14.67
N GLN A 69 -10.13 -8.88 -13.88
CA GLN A 69 -9.47 -7.58 -13.96
C GLN A 69 -7.99 -7.66 -13.61
N ARG A 70 -7.63 -8.46 -12.59
CA ARG A 70 -6.24 -8.69 -12.22
C ARG A 70 -5.50 -9.48 -13.28
N LEU A 71 -6.15 -10.52 -13.83
CA LEU A 71 -5.58 -11.32 -14.92
C LEU A 71 -5.26 -10.45 -16.15
N MET A 72 -6.20 -9.58 -16.56
CA MET A 72 -5.98 -8.65 -17.66
C MET A 72 -4.80 -7.72 -17.40
N GLN A 73 -4.69 -7.18 -16.17
CA GLN A 73 -3.56 -6.32 -15.80
C GLN A 73 -2.23 -7.05 -15.92
N THR A 74 -2.15 -8.29 -15.42
CA THR A 74 -0.94 -9.12 -15.52
C THR A 74 -0.53 -9.32 -16.98
N TRP A 75 -1.46 -9.76 -17.84
CA TRP A 75 -1.15 -10.00 -19.25
C TRP A 75 -0.73 -8.74 -20.00
N LEU A 76 -1.37 -7.60 -19.73
CA LEU A 76 -0.99 -6.32 -20.34
C LEU A 76 0.43 -5.92 -19.92
N LEU A 77 0.77 -6.07 -18.64
CA LEU A 77 2.11 -5.75 -18.14
C LEU A 77 3.17 -6.68 -18.73
N GLU A 78 2.92 -7.99 -18.78
CA GLU A 78 3.82 -8.98 -19.39
C GLU A 78 4.09 -8.65 -20.86
N ARG A 79 3.05 -8.27 -21.61
CA ARG A 79 3.19 -7.86 -23.02
C ARG A 79 3.97 -6.56 -23.16
N LEU A 80 3.67 -5.54 -22.35
CA LEU A 80 4.40 -4.28 -22.38
C LEU A 80 5.88 -4.47 -22.04
N GLN A 81 6.20 -5.31 -21.05
CA GLN A 81 7.58 -5.65 -20.71
C GLN A 81 8.29 -6.33 -21.89
N THR A 82 7.62 -7.27 -22.54
CA THR A 82 8.17 -7.97 -23.71
C THR A 82 8.49 -7.01 -24.86
N GLU A 83 7.57 -6.11 -25.19
CA GLU A 83 7.77 -5.10 -26.24
C GLU A 83 8.86 -4.08 -25.86
N THR A 84 8.87 -3.59 -24.62
CA THR A 84 9.85 -2.59 -24.17
C THR A 84 11.27 -3.18 -24.14
N LEU A 85 11.43 -4.42 -23.68
CA LEU A 85 12.71 -5.12 -23.69
C LEU A 85 13.13 -5.49 -25.12
N GLY A 86 12.18 -5.83 -26.00
CA GLY A 86 12.44 -6.09 -27.42
C GLY A 86 12.82 -4.84 -28.23
N VAL A 87 12.31 -3.66 -27.86
CA VAL A 87 12.65 -2.37 -28.49
C VAL A 87 14.05 -1.89 -28.09
N THR A 88 14.57 -2.29 -26.93
CA THR A 88 15.95 -1.97 -26.53
C THR A 88 17.00 -2.84 -27.25
N ALA A 89 16.55 -3.95 -27.87
CA ALA A 89 17.41 -4.92 -28.56
C ALA A 89 17.38 -4.80 -30.10
N ARG A 90 16.81 -3.72 -30.64
CA ARG A 90 16.88 -3.34 -32.07
C ARG A 90 17.50 -1.96 -32.21
#